data_AF-A0A5E4G8Z0-F1
#
_entry.id   AF-A0A5E4G8Z0-F1
#
_cell.length_a   1.000
_cell.length_b   1.000
_cell.length_c   1.000
_cell.angle_alpha   90.00
_cell.angle_beta   90.00
_cell.angle_gamma   90.00
#
_symmetry.space_group_name_H-M   'P 1'
#
loop_
_entity.id
_entity.type
_entity.pdbx_description
1 polymer ?
#
loop_
_entity_poly.entity_id
_entity_poly.type
_entity_poly.pdbx_seq_one_letter_code
_entity_poly.pdbx_strand_id
1 'polypeptide(L)'
;MANQQGHSSSSSSSSVTQDPWTYDVFVSFRGKDTRTNFTDHLYKALSDKGIYTFIDRELKVGEKISPALLEAIEESRICLIVFSENYASSRWCLDELVEILRCKSSTNQIVWPIFYKVDPSHVRNQTNSFGDGFADMNCRFKDNTEKVLRWRSALREAASLKGYTCKAGESEATFINHIVEDIWEWSPHIVGIWGTSGIGKTTIAKAVYNAIAHKFEGCCFLADVRENSMPHGGLIQLQETLLQEILGGKKLKIVSADKGISIIQKLLRHKRILLILDDVNQLEQLDNLAGVGWFGEGSRVIITTQDSGLLKCYGIELIYEVQKLYDNQALELFSLNAFGRNEPPNNYLELAKRAIAYAQGLPLALTLLGSHLRNKGIHRWQAILDGYEGEPYTGIQKILRKSYDALDNSVQQVFLDMACFFKGEDKDYVMQILSSKHKASQDCIEVLVEKAMITIQYNRILMHDLLEKLGKDIVHEECPIEPGKHSRLWFHDDVYHVLIENSGTRKIKGIMVKFPKPDEIPLECKKLLRDGKS
;
A
#
# COMPACT_ATOMS: atom_id res chain seq x y z
N MET A 1 -54.18 -9.27 18.12
CA MET A 1 -52.90 -9.51 18.82
C MET A 1 -51.84 -9.74 17.75
N ALA A 2 -50.73 -8.99 17.77
CA ALA A 2 -49.63 -9.20 16.83
C ALA A 2 -48.70 -10.29 17.37
N ASN A 3 -48.24 -11.19 16.51
CA ASN A 3 -47.32 -12.25 16.90
C ASN A 3 -45.92 -11.90 16.37
N GLN A 4 -44.94 -11.76 17.27
CA GLN A 4 -43.58 -11.41 16.90
C GLN A 4 -42.82 -12.64 16.40
N GLN A 5 -42.22 -12.56 15.21
CA GLN A 5 -41.13 -13.46 14.82
C GLN A 5 -39.82 -12.67 14.88
N GLY A 6 -38.99 -13.00 15.87
CA GLY A 6 -37.65 -12.43 15.99
C GLY A 6 -36.70 -13.09 15.01
N HIS A 7 -36.15 -12.32 14.06
CA HIS A 7 -35.06 -12.81 13.21
C HIS A 7 -33.76 -12.86 14.02
N SER A 8 -33.27 -14.07 14.31
CA SER A 8 -31.95 -14.29 14.88
C SER A 8 -30.87 -13.98 13.82
N SER A 9 -30.24 -12.81 13.92
CA SER A 9 -29.11 -12.43 13.08
C SER A 9 -27.89 -13.30 13.40
N SER A 10 -27.63 -14.32 12.59
CA SER A 10 -26.40 -15.11 12.65
C SER A 10 -25.23 -14.25 12.16
N SER A 11 -24.48 -13.65 13.10
CA SER A 11 -23.23 -12.95 12.80
C SER A 11 -22.17 -13.96 12.35
N SER A 12 -22.06 -14.18 11.04
CA SER A 12 -20.95 -14.92 10.44
C SER A 12 -19.68 -14.09 10.62
N SER A 13 -18.93 -14.36 11.68
CA SER A 13 -17.59 -13.82 11.89
C SER A 13 -16.70 -14.32 10.76
N SER A 14 -16.37 -13.44 9.81
CA SER A 14 -15.33 -13.68 8.82
C SER A 14 -14.02 -13.90 9.56
N SER A 15 -13.57 -15.16 9.60
CA SER A 15 -12.24 -15.50 10.09
C SER A 15 -11.22 -14.94 9.11
N VAL A 16 -10.75 -13.71 9.37
CA VAL A 16 -9.58 -13.14 8.72
C VAL A 16 -8.48 -14.18 8.81
N THR A 17 -8.02 -14.68 7.67
CA THR A 17 -6.90 -15.61 7.62
C THR A 17 -5.64 -14.82 7.92
N GLN A 18 -5.29 -14.73 9.21
CA GLN A 18 -4.00 -14.22 9.64
C GLN A 18 -2.89 -14.98 8.89
N ASP A 19 -1.83 -14.27 8.52
CA ASP A 19 -0.64 -14.91 7.97
C ASP A 19 -0.14 -15.94 9.01
N PRO A 20 0.13 -17.21 8.65
CA PRO A 20 0.79 -18.15 9.56
C PRO A 20 2.21 -17.71 9.97
N TRP A 21 2.77 -16.66 9.36
CA TRP A 21 4.05 -16.08 9.73
C TRP A 21 3.88 -14.65 10.26
N THR A 22 4.35 -14.41 11.49
CA THR A 22 4.52 -13.07 12.07
C THR A 22 5.80 -12.40 11.59
N TYR A 23 6.79 -13.15 11.07
CA TYR A 23 8.09 -12.63 10.63
C TYR A 23 8.55 -13.25 9.29
N ASP A 24 9.16 -12.45 8.42
CA ASP A 24 9.87 -12.96 7.24
C ASP A 24 11.10 -13.78 7.65
N VAL A 25 11.86 -13.27 8.62
CA VAL A 25 13.19 -13.80 8.97
C VAL A 25 13.38 -13.96 10.48
N PHE A 26 13.77 -15.15 10.91
CA PHE A 26 14.42 -15.41 12.19
C PHE A 26 15.93 -15.41 12.02
N VAL A 27 16.69 -14.75 12.91
CA VAL A 27 18.15 -14.81 12.93
C VAL A 27 18.66 -15.51 14.20
N SER A 28 19.13 -16.74 14.02
CA SER A 28 19.91 -17.52 14.99
C SER A 28 21.40 -17.22 14.83
N PHE A 29 22.11 -16.96 15.92
CA PHE A 29 23.54 -16.59 15.89
C PHE A 29 24.18 -16.73 17.28
N ARG A 30 25.51 -16.61 17.34
CA ARG A 30 26.22 -16.49 18.61
C ARG A 30 26.39 -15.03 19.01
N GLY A 31 25.65 -14.59 20.03
CA GLY A 31 25.67 -13.19 20.46
C GLY A 31 27.01 -12.68 20.99
N LYS A 32 27.94 -13.55 21.40
CA LYS A 32 29.31 -13.14 21.75
C LYS A 32 30.21 -12.85 20.54
N ASP A 33 29.89 -13.43 19.39
CA ASP A 33 30.80 -13.48 18.24
C ASP A 33 30.38 -12.44 17.18
N THR A 34 29.08 -12.38 16.85
CA THR A 34 28.59 -11.59 15.70
C THR A 34 27.63 -10.44 16.04
N ARG A 35 27.15 -10.32 17.30
CA ARG A 35 26.06 -9.39 17.69
C ARG A 35 26.27 -7.96 17.21
N THR A 36 27.44 -7.39 17.45
CA THR A 36 27.76 -5.96 17.19
C THR A 36 28.66 -5.78 15.97
N ASN A 37 28.62 -6.74 15.04
CA ASN A 37 29.31 -6.68 13.76
C ASN A 37 28.39 -7.25 12.67
N PHE A 38 28.70 -8.41 12.13
CA PHE A 38 27.97 -9.07 11.05
C PHE A 38 26.45 -9.16 11.27
N THR A 39 25.99 -9.54 12.47
CA THR A 39 24.54 -9.69 12.73
C THR A 39 23.81 -8.34 12.79
N ASP A 40 24.43 -7.30 13.35
CA ASP A 40 23.83 -5.95 13.39
C ASP A 40 23.72 -5.36 11.97
N HIS A 41 24.80 -5.50 11.18
CA HIS A 41 24.83 -5.07 9.78
C HIS A 41 23.82 -5.86 8.91
N LEU A 42 23.70 -7.18 9.11
CA LEU A 42 22.72 -8.02 8.42
C LEU A 42 21.28 -7.60 8.76
N TYR A 43 20.97 -7.44 10.04
CA TYR A 43 19.66 -6.97 10.49
C TYR A 43 19.34 -5.57 9.95
N LYS A 44 20.31 -4.65 9.95
CA LYS A 44 20.14 -3.31 9.40
C LYS A 44 19.83 -3.35 7.90
N ALA A 45 20.55 -4.17 7.13
CA ALA A 45 20.32 -4.32 5.70
C ALA A 45 18.97 -5.00 5.36
N LEU A 46 18.52 -5.97 6.19
CA LEU A 46 17.17 -6.54 6.09
C LEU A 46 16.09 -5.48 6.39
N SER A 47 16.27 -4.73 7.47
CA SER A 47 15.34 -3.66 7.88
C SER A 47 15.27 -2.51 6.86
N ASP A 48 16.38 -2.15 6.22
CA ASP A 48 16.44 -1.11 5.17
C ASP A 48 15.79 -1.55 3.85
N LYS A 49 15.54 -2.85 3.68
CA LYS A 49 14.73 -3.44 2.60
C LYS A 49 13.26 -3.64 2.97
N GLY A 50 12.88 -3.43 4.23
CA GLY A 50 11.52 -3.73 4.70
C GLY A 50 11.26 -5.23 4.85
N ILE A 51 12.24 -6.01 5.28
CA ILE A 51 12.10 -7.46 5.57
C ILE A 51 11.94 -7.63 7.09
N TYR A 52 10.75 -8.05 7.54
CA TYR A 52 10.43 -8.00 8.96
C TYR A 52 11.12 -9.14 9.73
N THR A 53 12.10 -8.76 10.56
CA THR A 53 13.14 -9.68 11.06
C THR A 53 13.17 -9.76 12.58
N PHE A 54 13.00 -10.98 13.13
CA PHE A 54 13.27 -11.30 14.52
C PHE A 54 14.74 -11.65 14.75
N ILE A 55 15.30 -11.23 15.89
CA ILE A 55 16.66 -11.54 16.34
C ILE A 55 16.59 -12.11 17.76
N ASP A 56 17.17 -13.28 18.03
CA ASP A 56 17.45 -13.64 19.44
C ASP A 56 18.54 -12.72 20.00
N ARG A 57 18.15 -11.68 20.74
CA ARG A 57 19.11 -10.75 21.35
C ARG A 57 19.80 -11.31 22.60
N GLU A 58 19.76 -12.63 22.83
CA GLU A 58 20.10 -13.39 24.06
C GLU A 58 19.46 -12.74 25.30
N LEU A 59 18.25 -13.18 25.67
CA LEU A 59 17.67 -12.84 26.97
C LEU A 59 18.54 -13.37 28.13
N LYS A 60 18.40 -12.75 29.31
CA LYS A 60 19.36 -12.93 30.43
C LYS A 60 19.51 -14.39 30.84
N VAL A 61 20.78 -14.76 31.09
CA VAL A 61 21.23 -16.10 31.52
C VAL A 61 20.35 -16.64 32.64
N GLY A 62 19.70 -17.79 32.44
CA GLY A 62 19.27 -18.61 33.58
C GLY A 62 18.04 -19.50 33.48
N GLU A 63 17.36 -19.69 32.35
CA GLU A 63 16.36 -20.78 32.27
C GLU A 63 16.17 -21.38 30.86
N LYS A 64 15.01 -22.00 30.59
CA LYS A 64 14.69 -22.65 29.30
C LYS A 64 14.51 -21.62 28.17
N ILE A 65 14.46 -22.09 26.92
CA ILE A 65 13.95 -21.27 25.81
C ILE A 65 12.56 -20.73 26.20
N SER A 66 12.37 -19.41 26.10
CA SER A 66 11.11 -18.75 26.42
C SER A 66 10.03 -19.13 25.40
N PRO A 67 8.74 -19.30 25.81
CA PRO A 67 7.64 -19.57 24.87
C PRO A 67 7.62 -18.61 23.67
N ALA A 68 7.74 -17.30 23.93
CA ALA A 68 7.84 -16.25 22.91
C ALA A 68 8.99 -16.41 21.90
N LEU A 69 10.02 -17.21 22.20
CA LEU A 69 11.10 -17.53 21.25
C LEU A 69 10.77 -18.78 20.42
N LEU A 70 10.03 -19.75 21.00
CA LEU A 70 9.48 -20.88 20.25
C LEU A 70 8.39 -20.40 19.28
N GLU A 71 7.50 -19.54 19.76
CA GLU A 71 6.47 -18.83 18.99
C GLU A 71 7.14 -18.03 17.85
N ALA A 72 8.15 -17.19 18.13
CA ALA A 72 8.87 -16.48 17.09
C ALA A 72 9.58 -17.39 16.07
N ILE A 73 10.06 -18.58 16.46
CA ILE A 73 10.62 -19.56 15.51
C ILE A 73 9.52 -20.19 14.67
N GLU A 74 8.40 -20.61 15.25
CA GLU A 74 7.27 -21.24 14.51
C GLU A 74 6.51 -20.25 13.61
N GLU A 75 6.47 -18.98 14.00
CA GLU A 75 5.88 -17.86 13.24
C GLU A 75 6.88 -17.18 12.27
N SER A 76 8.10 -17.70 12.10
CA SER A 76 9.07 -17.15 11.14
C SER A 76 9.12 -17.94 9.84
N ARG A 77 9.11 -17.26 8.70
CA ARG A 77 9.12 -17.90 7.38
C ARG A 77 10.49 -18.48 6.98
N ILE A 78 11.57 -17.74 7.22
CA ILE A 78 12.96 -18.11 6.90
C ILE A 78 13.80 -18.04 8.17
N CYS A 79 14.50 -19.11 8.51
CA CYS A 79 15.48 -19.13 9.60
C CYS A 79 16.91 -19.04 9.06
N LEU A 80 17.61 -17.95 9.35
CA LEU A 80 19.03 -17.79 9.10
C LEU A 80 19.82 -18.30 10.31
N ILE A 81 20.84 -19.15 10.09
CA ILE A 81 21.70 -19.67 11.17
C ILE A 81 23.14 -19.21 10.95
N VAL A 82 23.59 -18.21 11.71
CA VAL A 82 24.94 -17.65 11.62
C VAL A 82 25.93 -18.50 12.41
N PHE A 83 26.40 -19.57 11.79
CA PHE A 83 27.49 -20.40 12.30
C PHE A 83 28.79 -19.60 12.37
N SER A 84 29.24 -19.39 13.60
CA SER A 84 30.45 -18.68 14.02
C SER A 84 31.27 -19.60 14.91
N GLU A 85 32.55 -19.27 15.14
CA GLU A 85 33.52 -20.18 15.76
C GLU A 85 33.07 -20.74 17.12
N ASN A 86 32.47 -19.91 17.98
CA ASN A 86 32.03 -20.31 19.32
C ASN A 86 30.53 -20.63 19.42
N TYR A 87 29.85 -20.85 18.28
CA TYR A 87 28.42 -21.18 18.24
C TYR A 87 28.12 -22.47 19.02
N ALA A 88 28.87 -23.54 18.78
CA ALA A 88 28.70 -24.82 19.46
C ALA A 88 29.04 -24.78 20.96
N SER A 89 29.79 -23.77 21.41
CA SER A 89 30.06 -23.49 22.83
C SER A 89 28.87 -22.85 23.56
N SER A 90 27.74 -22.64 22.87
CA SER A 90 26.50 -22.12 23.44
C SER A 90 25.39 -23.18 23.45
N ARG A 91 24.99 -23.62 24.65
CA ARG A 91 23.83 -24.50 24.80
C ARG A 91 22.56 -23.90 24.17
N TRP A 92 22.38 -22.58 24.29
CA TRP A 92 21.18 -21.90 23.79
C TRP A 92 21.08 -22.00 22.27
N CYS A 93 22.14 -21.64 21.55
CA CYS A 93 22.22 -21.73 20.08
C CYS A 93 22.11 -23.18 19.57
N LEU A 94 22.46 -24.19 20.38
CA LEU A 94 22.26 -25.62 20.05
C LEU A 94 20.84 -26.12 20.37
N ASP A 95 20.22 -25.66 21.45
CA ASP A 95 18.82 -25.97 21.78
C ASP A 95 17.87 -25.33 20.76
N GLU A 96 18.16 -24.09 20.35
CA GLU A 96 17.46 -23.34 19.29
C GLU A 96 17.61 -23.99 17.90
N LEU A 97 18.82 -24.44 17.54
CA LEU A 97 19.08 -25.12 16.27
C LEU A 97 18.26 -26.41 16.11
N VAL A 98 18.06 -27.16 17.20
CA VAL A 98 17.21 -28.37 17.20
C VAL A 98 15.75 -27.99 16.97
N GLU A 99 15.28 -26.87 17.53
CA GLU A 99 13.92 -26.40 17.33
C GLU A 99 13.68 -25.91 15.90
N ILE A 100 14.57 -25.09 15.35
CA ILE A 100 14.51 -24.61 13.96
C ILE A 100 14.36 -25.78 12.96
N LEU A 101 15.09 -26.88 13.15
CA LEU A 101 14.98 -28.07 12.28
C LEU A 101 13.72 -28.93 12.56
N ARG A 102 13.18 -28.92 13.79
CA ARG A 102 11.86 -29.48 14.07
C ARG A 102 10.79 -28.71 13.30
N CYS A 103 10.78 -27.39 13.45
CA CYS A 103 9.80 -26.50 12.84
C CYS A 103 9.92 -26.52 11.30
N LYS A 104 11.14 -26.62 10.77
CA LYS A 104 11.40 -26.93 9.35
C LYS A 104 10.64 -28.16 8.85
N SER A 105 10.63 -29.22 9.64
CA SER A 105 10.05 -30.51 9.29
C SER A 105 8.52 -30.54 9.41
N SER A 106 7.92 -29.70 10.25
CA SER A 106 6.45 -29.64 10.47
C SER A 106 5.74 -28.55 9.68
N THR A 107 6.37 -27.39 9.46
CA THR A 107 5.74 -26.18 8.91
C THR A 107 6.14 -25.86 7.46
N ASN A 108 7.10 -26.60 6.89
CA ASN A 108 7.74 -26.31 5.59
C ASN A 108 8.53 -24.99 5.56
N GLN A 109 9.04 -24.55 6.72
CA GLN A 109 10.01 -23.46 6.82
C GLN A 109 11.30 -23.70 6.04
N ILE A 110 12.02 -22.60 5.82
CA ILE A 110 13.25 -22.53 5.07
C ILE A 110 14.38 -22.20 6.03
N VAL A 111 15.51 -22.90 5.88
CA VAL A 111 16.63 -22.82 6.81
C VAL A 111 17.88 -22.62 5.98
N TRP A 112 18.52 -21.46 6.11
CA TRP A 112 19.74 -21.10 5.38
C TRP A 112 20.91 -20.91 6.37
N PRO A 113 21.88 -21.83 6.40
CA PRO A 113 23.08 -21.66 7.20
C PRO A 113 23.97 -20.57 6.57
N ILE A 114 24.48 -19.68 7.41
CA ILE A 114 25.47 -18.66 7.08
C ILE A 114 26.74 -19.02 7.85
N PHE A 115 27.73 -19.55 7.15
CA PHE A 115 29.03 -19.91 7.71
C PHE A 115 29.92 -18.66 7.72
N TYR A 116 29.94 -17.95 8.84
CA TYR A 116 30.69 -16.71 9.03
C TYR A 116 32.11 -17.04 9.53
N LYS A 117 33.08 -17.00 8.60
CA LYS A 117 34.51 -17.27 8.88
C LYS A 117 34.81 -18.67 9.43
N VAL A 118 33.87 -19.61 9.27
CA VAL A 118 33.98 -21.03 9.63
C VAL A 118 33.77 -21.87 8.37
N ASP A 119 34.47 -23.00 8.23
CA ASP A 119 34.26 -23.93 7.12
C ASP A 119 33.01 -24.82 7.36
N PRO A 120 32.11 -25.00 6.37
CA PRO A 120 30.91 -25.85 6.51
C PRO A 120 31.21 -27.29 6.94
N SER A 121 32.37 -27.84 6.57
CA SER A 121 32.79 -29.19 6.97
C SER A 121 33.14 -29.29 8.46
N HIS A 122 33.65 -28.22 9.07
CA HIS A 122 33.93 -28.15 10.51
C HIS A 122 32.62 -28.19 11.31
N VAL A 123 31.58 -27.47 10.84
CA VAL A 123 30.24 -27.52 11.45
C VAL A 123 29.61 -28.91 11.25
N ARG A 124 29.68 -29.48 10.05
CA ARG A 124 29.06 -30.76 9.68
C ARG A 124 29.66 -31.97 10.40
N ASN A 125 30.97 -31.95 10.63
CA ASN A 125 31.71 -33.07 11.24
C ASN A 125 32.15 -32.80 12.70
N GLN A 126 31.90 -31.59 13.23
CA GLN A 126 32.33 -31.13 14.55
C GLN A 126 33.84 -31.28 14.77
N THR A 127 34.64 -30.65 13.88
CA THR A 127 36.12 -30.70 13.90
C THR A 127 36.75 -29.31 14.06
N ASN A 128 38.04 -29.26 14.38
CA ASN A 128 38.83 -28.05 14.65
C ASN A 128 38.16 -27.20 15.76
N SER A 129 38.39 -25.87 15.82
CA SER A 129 37.93 -25.01 16.93
C SER A 129 36.40 -25.08 17.19
N PHE A 130 35.60 -25.24 16.15
CA PHE A 130 34.15 -25.49 16.27
C PHE A 130 33.84 -26.84 16.97
N GLY A 131 34.64 -27.87 16.63
CA GLY A 131 34.62 -29.17 17.30
C GLY A 131 35.08 -29.12 18.75
N ASP A 132 36.11 -28.33 19.07
CA ASP A 132 36.59 -28.12 20.45
C ASP A 132 35.51 -27.45 21.32
N GLY A 133 34.82 -26.44 20.79
CA GLY A 133 33.65 -25.82 21.44
C GLY A 133 32.50 -26.81 21.68
N PHE A 134 32.23 -27.71 20.72
CA PHE A 134 31.26 -28.79 20.90
C PHE A 134 31.75 -29.87 21.88
N ALA A 135 33.06 -30.11 21.99
CA ALA A 135 33.64 -31.10 22.88
C ALA A 135 33.56 -30.68 24.36
N ASP A 136 33.74 -29.39 24.66
CA ASP A 136 33.43 -28.81 25.98
C ASP A 136 31.94 -28.96 26.31
N MET A 137 31.04 -28.63 25.38
CA MET A 137 29.60 -28.79 25.57
C MET A 137 29.20 -30.25 25.83
N ASN A 138 29.74 -31.19 25.04
CA ASN A 138 29.59 -32.64 25.26
C ASN A 138 30.12 -33.04 26.65
N CYS A 139 31.26 -32.48 27.09
CA CYS A 139 31.81 -32.76 28.41
C CYS A 139 30.95 -32.26 29.58
N ARG A 140 30.18 -31.18 29.38
CA ARG A 140 29.23 -30.63 30.37
C ARG A 140 27.89 -31.38 30.42
N PHE A 141 27.56 -32.16 29.39
CA PHE A 141 26.28 -32.86 29.25
C PHE A 141 26.45 -34.38 29.05
N LYS A 142 27.55 -34.97 29.54
CA LYS A 142 27.85 -36.41 29.44
C LYS A 142 26.72 -37.31 29.92
N ASP A 143 26.01 -36.90 30.97
CA ASP A 143 24.91 -37.66 31.58
C ASP A 143 23.59 -37.57 30.77
N ASN A 144 23.56 -36.75 29.70
CA ASN A 144 22.42 -36.62 28.78
C ASN A 144 22.86 -36.87 27.33
N THR A 145 23.32 -38.10 27.07
CA THR A 145 23.77 -38.59 25.76
C THR A 145 22.74 -38.35 24.66
N GLU A 146 21.44 -38.52 24.95
CA GLU A 146 20.37 -38.31 23.97
C GLU A 146 20.36 -36.86 23.45
N LYS A 147 20.50 -35.88 24.35
CA LYS A 147 20.53 -34.48 23.97
C LYS A 147 21.77 -34.12 23.14
N VAL A 148 22.94 -34.66 23.49
CA VAL A 148 24.16 -34.49 22.68
C VAL A 148 24.01 -35.10 21.29
N LEU A 149 23.31 -36.24 21.16
CA LEU A 149 23.01 -36.87 19.86
C LEU A 149 22.05 -36.01 19.04
N ARG A 150 21.00 -35.42 19.65
CA ARG A 150 20.09 -34.47 18.98
C ARG A 150 20.85 -33.26 18.43
N TRP A 151 21.67 -32.60 19.25
CA TRP A 151 22.52 -31.48 18.81
C TRP A 151 23.48 -31.87 17.67
N ARG A 152 24.10 -33.05 17.75
CA ARG A 152 25.02 -33.56 16.70
C ARG A 152 24.29 -33.81 15.38
N SER A 153 23.07 -34.37 15.44
CA SER A 153 22.23 -34.56 14.26
C SER A 153 21.87 -33.22 13.62
N ALA A 154 21.43 -32.27 14.45
CA ALA A 154 21.02 -30.93 14.01
C ALA A 154 22.17 -30.14 13.35
N LEU A 155 23.37 -30.14 13.95
CA LEU A 155 24.57 -29.55 13.35
C LEU A 155 24.92 -30.18 11.99
N ARG A 156 24.85 -31.51 11.88
CA ARG A 156 25.14 -32.24 10.64
C ARG A 156 24.10 -31.97 9.55
N GLU A 157 22.82 -31.90 9.92
CA GLU A 157 21.72 -31.61 9.00
C GLU A 157 21.79 -30.16 8.48
N ALA A 158 21.80 -29.17 9.39
CA ALA A 158 21.89 -27.76 9.01
C ALA A 158 23.13 -27.47 8.16
N ALA A 159 24.29 -28.03 8.52
CA ALA A 159 25.51 -27.87 7.73
C ALA A 159 25.51 -28.66 6.40
N SER A 160 24.44 -29.40 6.07
CA SER A 160 24.24 -30.08 4.79
C SER A 160 23.19 -29.39 3.91
N LEU A 161 22.53 -28.33 4.38
CA LEU A 161 21.61 -27.49 3.60
C LEU A 161 22.37 -26.53 2.65
N LYS A 162 21.68 -26.02 1.62
CA LYS A 162 22.18 -24.89 0.81
C LYS A 162 22.23 -23.64 1.67
N GLY A 163 23.37 -22.95 1.68
CA GLY A 163 23.56 -21.67 2.38
C GLY A 163 24.83 -20.94 1.94
N TYR A 164 25.26 -19.97 2.74
CA TYR A 164 26.23 -18.93 2.37
C TYR A 164 27.51 -19.06 3.20
N THR A 165 28.69 -18.87 2.61
CA THR A 165 29.98 -18.98 3.31
C THR A 165 30.79 -17.71 3.15
N CYS A 166 30.94 -16.92 4.21
CA CYS A 166 31.78 -15.71 4.23
C CYS A 166 33.22 -16.10 4.52
N LYS A 167 34.13 -15.86 3.57
CA LYS A 167 35.55 -16.19 3.70
C LYS A 167 36.31 -15.10 4.45
N ALA A 168 37.43 -15.48 5.06
CA ALA A 168 38.35 -14.52 5.66
C ALA A 168 38.92 -13.58 4.57
N GLY A 169 38.79 -12.27 4.76
CA GLY A 169 39.18 -11.26 3.78
C GLY A 169 38.11 -10.87 2.77
N GLU A 170 36.91 -11.45 2.84
CA GLU A 170 35.76 -11.07 2.01
C GLU A 170 35.07 -9.80 2.55
N SER A 171 34.45 -9.02 1.65
CA SER A 171 33.69 -7.83 2.01
C SER A 171 32.36 -8.21 2.67
N GLU A 172 32.29 -8.10 4.00
CA GLU A 172 31.06 -8.42 4.76
C GLU A 172 29.84 -7.66 4.25
N ALA A 173 29.98 -6.39 3.87
CA ALA A 173 28.88 -5.59 3.31
C ALA A 173 28.41 -6.13 1.95
N THR A 174 29.32 -6.58 1.09
CA THR A 174 28.97 -7.16 -0.22
C THR A 174 28.30 -8.53 -0.06
N PHE A 175 28.79 -9.33 0.89
CA PHE A 175 28.24 -10.64 1.23
C PHE A 175 26.87 -10.55 1.91
N ILE A 176 26.67 -9.59 2.83
CA ILE A 176 25.37 -9.26 3.41
C ILE A 176 24.39 -8.82 2.33
N ASN A 177 24.79 -7.91 1.43
CA ASN A 177 23.93 -7.49 0.33
C ASN A 177 23.52 -8.68 -0.56
N HIS A 178 24.41 -9.64 -0.85
CA HIS A 178 24.02 -10.85 -1.59
C HIS A 178 22.98 -11.70 -0.83
N ILE A 179 23.14 -11.90 0.48
CA ILE A 179 22.14 -12.63 1.30
C ILE A 179 20.80 -11.89 1.29
N VAL A 180 20.82 -10.57 1.45
CA VAL A 180 19.62 -9.73 1.52
C VAL A 180 18.90 -9.67 0.17
N GLU A 181 19.61 -9.56 -0.95
CA GLU A 181 19.00 -9.66 -2.28
C GLU A 181 18.48 -11.08 -2.57
N ASP A 182 19.16 -12.15 -2.12
CA ASP A 182 18.64 -13.52 -2.23
C ASP A 182 17.32 -13.69 -1.44
N ILE A 183 17.25 -13.22 -0.19
CA ILE A 183 16.02 -13.24 0.63
C ILE A 183 14.91 -12.42 -0.04
N TRP A 184 15.26 -11.24 -0.55
CA TRP A 184 14.36 -10.35 -1.27
C TRP A 184 13.84 -10.98 -2.57
N GLU A 185 14.68 -11.63 -3.37
CA GLU A 185 14.20 -12.40 -4.53
C GLU A 185 13.26 -13.52 -4.08
N TRP A 186 13.61 -14.25 -3.03
CA TRP A 186 12.94 -15.48 -2.61
C TRP A 186 11.51 -15.28 -2.08
N SER A 187 11.27 -14.28 -1.22
CA SER A 187 9.92 -13.99 -0.71
C SER A 187 9.00 -13.44 -1.83
N PRO A 188 7.75 -13.91 -1.97
CA PRO A 188 6.78 -13.41 -2.94
C PRO A 188 6.22 -12.05 -2.48
N HIS A 189 6.88 -10.98 -2.89
CA HIS A 189 6.50 -9.63 -2.50
C HIS A 189 5.21 -9.15 -3.19
N ILE A 190 4.28 -8.66 -2.38
CA ILE A 190 3.13 -7.87 -2.80
C ILE A 190 3.51 -6.39 -2.68
N VAL A 191 3.36 -5.62 -3.75
CA VAL A 191 3.70 -4.19 -3.79
C VAL A 191 2.46 -3.38 -4.12
N GLY A 192 2.12 -2.42 -3.26
CA GLY A 192 1.01 -1.51 -3.45
C GLY A 192 1.44 -0.21 -4.15
N ILE A 193 0.97 0.03 -5.38
CA ILE A 193 1.11 1.31 -6.07
C ILE A 193 -0.10 2.19 -5.71
N TRP A 194 0.14 3.26 -4.96
CA TRP A 194 -0.87 4.16 -4.41
C TRP A 194 -0.73 5.60 -4.96
N GLY A 195 -1.78 6.41 -4.78
CA GLY A 195 -1.82 7.82 -5.21
C GLY A 195 -3.15 8.20 -5.87
N THR A 196 -3.27 9.47 -6.29
CA THR A 196 -4.56 10.06 -6.73
C THR A 196 -5.17 9.38 -7.97
N SER A 197 -6.45 9.66 -8.24
CA SER A 197 -7.05 9.39 -9.56
C SER A 197 -6.28 10.15 -10.65
N GLY A 198 -6.06 9.52 -11.81
CA GLY A 198 -5.34 10.12 -12.94
C GLY A 198 -3.82 10.30 -12.82
N ILE A 199 -3.20 9.89 -11.70
CA ILE A 199 -1.74 10.07 -11.46
C ILE A 199 -0.84 9.12 -12.27
N GLY A 200 -1.41 8.10 -12.94
CA GLY A 200 -0.67 7.19 -13.82
C GLY A 200 -0.27 5.84 -13.22
N LYS A 201 -0.78 5.44 -12.03
CA LYS A 201 -0.52 4.13 -11.38
C LYS A 201 -0.58 2.95 -12.36
N THR A 202 -1.71 2.83 -13.08
CA THR A 202 -1.97 1.85 -14.13
C THR A 202 -0.91 1.87 -15.24
N THR A 203 -0.45 3.05 -15.65
CA THR A 203 0.59 3.21 -16.68
C THR A 203 1.95 2.72 -16.18
N ILE A 204 2.29 3.02 -14.92
CA ILE A 204 3.52 2.53 -14.27
C ILE A 204 3.46 1.00 -14.16
N ALA A 205 2.35 0.45 -13.68
CA ALA A 205 2.16 -1.00 -13.57
C ALA A 205 2.27 -1.70 -14.94
N LYS A 206 1.64 -1.16 -15.99
CA LYS A 206 1.75 -1.67 -17.38
C LYS A 206 3.18 -1.54 -17.94
N ALA A 207 3.93 -0.48 -17.59
CA ALA A 207 5.33 -0.33 -17.96
C ALA A 207 6.23 -1.37 -17.26
N VAL A 208 6.04 -1.59 -15.96
CA VAL A 208 6.74 -2.64 -15.19
C VAL A 208 6.42 -4.03 -15.78
N TYR A 209 5.15 -4.33 -16.03
CA TYR A 209 4.72 -5.58 -16.66
C TYR A 209 5.50 -5.88 -17.95
N ASN A 210 5.47 -4.93 -18.90
CA ASN A 210 6.16 -5.07 -20.18
C ASN A 210 7.69 -5.22 -20.02
N ALA A 211 8.28 -4.59 -19.00
CA ALA A 211 9.71 -4.65 -18.72
C ALA A 211 10.17 -5.99 -18.09
N ILE A 212 9.34 -6.65 -17.26
CA ILE A 212 9.79 -7.82 -16.48
C ILE A 212 9.01 -9.12 -16.70
N ALA A 213 7.84 -9.12 -17.35
CA ALA A 213 6.99 -10.31 -17.52
C ALA A 213 7.73 -11.51 -18.15
N HIS A 214 8.66 -11.27 -19.07
CA HIS A 214 9.49 -12.29 -19.72
C HIS A 214 10.39 -13.09 -18.75
N LYS A 215 10.52 -12.68 -17.49
CA LYS A 215 11.31 -13.36 -16.44
C LYS A 215 10.49 -14.39 -15.65
N PHE A 216 9.18 -14.47 -15.85
CA PHE A 216 8.26 -15.30 -15.06
C PHE A 216 7.73 -16.49 -15.87
N GLU A 217 7.32 -17.56 -15.19
CA GLU A 217 6.74 -18.76 -15.84
C GLU A 217 5.34 -18.52 -16.38
N GLY A 218 4.67 -17.49 -15.87
CA GLY A 218 3.35 -17.04 -16.27
C GLY A 218 3.12 -15.63 -15.73
N CYS A 219 2.38 -14.84 -16.48
CA CYS A 219 2.08 -13.46 -16.15
C CYS A 219 0.60 -13.17 -16.44
N CYS A 220 0.01 -12.28 -15.66
CA CYS A 220 -1.39 -11.86 -15.83
C CYS A 220 -1.56 -10.39 -15.47
N PHE A 221 -2.38 -9.68 -16.26
CA PHE A 221 -2.78 -8.30 -15.99
C PHE A 221 -4.31 -8.23 -15.85
N LEU A 222 -4.82 -8.25 -14.62
CA LEU A 222 -6.23 -8.03 -14.35
C LEU A 222 -6.51 -6.52 -14.33
N ALA A 223 -7.00 -6.01 -15.45
CA ALA A 223 -7.41 -4.61 -15.60
C ALA A 223 -8.71 -4.30 -14.85
N ASP A 224 -8.85 -3.06 -14.38
CA ASP A 224 -10.09 -2.45 -13.88
C ASP A 224 -10.87 -3.35 -12.90
N VAL A 225 -10.16 -3.94 -11.92
CA VAL A 225 -10.69 -4.96 -10.97
C VAL A 225 -11.95 -4.47 -10.27
N ARG A 226 -11.99 -3.21 -9.84
CA ARG A 226 -13.18 -2.56 -9.28
C ARG A 226 -14.41 -2.60 -10.17
N GLU A 227 -14.28 -2.35 -11.48
CA GLU A 227 -15.43 -2.34 -12.38
C GLU A 227 -15.79 -3.78 -12.81
N ASN A 228 -14.79 -4.65 -12.94
CA ASN A 228 -14.96 -6.05 -13.34
C ASN A 228 -15.43 -7.00 -12.21
N SER A 229 -15.29 -6.64 -10.92
CA SER A 229 -15.80 -7.44 -9.81
C SER A 229 -17.30 -7.22 -9.54
N MET A 230 -17.85 -6.07 -9.94
CA MET A 230 -19.23 -5.64 -9.63
C MET A 230 -20.37 -6.46 -10.27
N PRO A 231 -20.25 -7.02 -11.49
CA PRO A 231 -21.28 -7.88 -12.07
C PRO A 231 -21.45 -9.19 -11.27
N HIS A 232 -22.64 -9.79 -11.33
CA HIS A 232 -22.86 -11.09 -10.68
C HIS A 232 -21.91 -12.16 -11.26
N GLY A 233 -21.02 -12.70 -10.42
CA GLY A 233 -19.96 -13.62 -10.82
C GLY A 233 -18.69 -12.94 -11.37
N GLY A 234 -18.52 -11.62 -11.24
CA GLY A 234 -17.35 -10.88 -11.72
C GLY A 234 -16.02 -11.39 -11.14
N LEU A 235 -15.96 -11.63 -9.82
CA LEU A 235 -14.82 -12.26 -9.16
C LEU A 235 -14.46 -13.64 -9.75
N ILE A 236 -15.48 -14.44 -10.12
CA ILE A 236 -15.27 -15.75 -10.75
C ILE A 236 -14.67 -15.59 -12.15
N GLN A 237 -15.10 -14.58 -12.91
CA GLN A 237 -14.55 -14.27 -14.24
C GLN A 237 -13.09 -13.76 -14.16
N LEU A 238 -12.76 -12.98 -13.13
CA LEU A 238 -11.38 -12.56 -12.85
C LEU A 238 -10.49 -13.75 -12.48
N GLN A 239 -10.98 -14.71 -11.66
CA GLN A 239 -10.28 -15.96 -11.37
C GLN A 239 -10.12 -16.87 -12.60
N GLU A 240 -11.14 -16.99 -13.47
CA GLU A 240 -11.02 -17.72 -14.73
C GLU A 240 -9.96 -17.08 -15.65
N THR A 241 -9.92 -15.75 -15.71
CA THR A 241 -8.94 -14.98 -16.50
C THR A 241 -7.51 -15.18 -15.98
N LEU A 242 -7.32 -15.06 -14.65
CA LEU A 242 -6.04 -15.29 -13.97
C LEU A 242 -5.45 -16.66 -14.31
N LEU A 243 -6.26 -17.72 -14.20
CA LEU A 243 -5.86 -19.07 -14.55
C LEU A 243 -5.64 -19.24 -16.06
N GLN A 244 -6.46 -18.61 -16.91
CA GLN A 244 -6.32 -18.72 -18.36
C GLN A 244 -5.03 -18.08 -18.87
N GLU A 245 -4.63 -16.91 -18.37
CA GLU A 245 -3.37 -16.25 -18.78
C GLU A 245 -2.14 -17.01 -18.27
N ILE A 246 -2.10 -17.34 -16.97
CA ILE A 246 -0.94 -18.00 -16.35
C ILE A 246 -0.75 -19.45 -16.82
N LEU A 247 -1.82 -20.15 -17.24
CA LEU A 247 -1.77 -21.54 -17.72
C LEU A 247 -1.77 -21.68 -19.25
N GLY A 248 -1.57 -20.58 -19.99
CA GLY A 248 -1.39 -20.61 -21.45
C GLY A 248 -2.66 -20.95 -22.23
N GLY A 249 -3.77 -20.29 -21.93
CA GLY A 249 -5.04 -20.40 -22.67
C GLY A 249 -5.96 -21.56 -22.24
N LYS A 250 -5.59 -22.34 -21.22
CA LYS A 250 -6.43 -23.43 -20.71
C LYS A 250 -7.61 -22.88 -19.90
N LYS A 251 -8.75 -22.66 -20.54
CA LYS A 251 -9.96 -22.22 -19.86
C LYS A 251 -10.51 -23.29 -18.92
N LEU A 252 -10.35 -23.06 -17.62
CA LEU A 252 -10.98 -23.84 -16.55
C LEU A 252 -12.32 -23.19 -16.19
N LYS A 253 -13.38 -23.99 -16.06
CA LYS A 253 -14.66 -23.51 -15.53
C LYS A 253 -14.64 -23.51 -14.00
N ILE A 254 -14.94 -22.37 -13.40
CA ILE A 254 -15.06 -22.22 -11.94
C ILE A 254 -16.54 -22.21 -11.55
N VAL A 255 -16.89 -22.91 -10.47
CA VAL A 255 -18.29 -23.08 -10.02
C VAL A 255 -18.66 -22.15 -8.85
N SER A 256 -17.71 -21.83 -7.98
CA SER A 256 -17.83 -20.81 -6.93
C SER A 256 -16.46 -20.15 -6.70
N ALA A 257 -16.45 -18.96 -6.11
CA ALA A 257 -15.22 -18.19 -5.91
C ALA A 257 -14.22 -18.92 -4.99
N ASP A 258 -14.69 -19.56 -3.90
CA ASP A 258 -13.88 -20.40 -3.00
C ASP A 258 -13.26 -21.60 -3.73
N LYS A 259 -13.97 -22.14 -4.72
CA LYS A 259 -13.44 -23.22 -5.55
C LYS A 259 -12.39 -22.71 -6.53
N GLY A 260 -12.52 -21.48 -7.01
CA GLY A 260 -11.48 -20.76 -7.74
C GLY A 260 -10.22 -20.58 -6.91
N ILE A 261 -10.34 -20.01 -5.70
CA ILE A 261 -9.25 -19.89 -4.70
C ILE A 261 -8.52 -21.22 -4.52
N SER A 262 -9.27 -22.29 -4.25
CA SER A 262 -8.73 -23.65 -4.05
C SER A 262 -7.93 -24.18 -5.26
N ILE A 263 -8.32 -23.77 -6.48
CA ILE A 263 -7.65 -24.15 -7.73
C ILE A 263 -6.41 -23.29 -7.97
N ILE A 264 -6.50 -21.97 -7.73
CA ILE A 264 -5.40 -21.01 -7.85
C ILE A 264 -4.25 -21.42 -6.93
N GLN A 265 -4.53 -21.62 -5.63
CA GLN A 265 -3.55 -22.14 -4.67
C GLN A 265 -2.90 -23.43 -5.16
N LYS A 266 -3.71 -24.43 -5.55
CA LYS A 266 -3.19 -25.75 -5.96
C LYS A 266 -2.29 -25.69 -7.20
N LEU A 267 -2.55 -24.78 -8.13
CA LEU A 267 -1.83 -24.70 -9.41
C LEU A 267 -0.66 -23.71 -9.39
N LEU A 268 -0.69 -22.67 -8.55
CA LEU A 268 0.29 -21.58 -8.60
C LEU A 268 1.28 -21.56 -7.42
N ARG A 269 1.05 -22.32 -6.33
CA ARG A 269 1.92 -22.41 -5.14
C ARG A 269 3.37 -22.81 -5.42
N HIS A 270 3.65 -23.38 -6.59
CA HIS A 270 5.00 -23.80 -7.02
C HIS A 270 5.39 -23.22 -8.39
N LYS A 271 4.80 -22.09 -8.80
CA LYS A 271 5.16 -21.36 -10.04
C LYS A 271 5.60 -19.95 -9.71
N ARG A 272 6.68 -19.48 -10.34
CA ARG A 272 7.14 -18.09 -10.28
C ARG A 272 6.32 -17.22 -11.24
N ILE A 273 5.34 -16.49 -10.71
CA ILE A 273 4.40 -15.67 -11.51
C ILE A 273 4.57 -14.16 -11.34
N LEU A 274 4.12 -13.39 -12.33
CA LEU A 274 3.88 -11.95 -12.21
C LEU A 274 2.39 -11.65 -12.33
N LEU A 275 1.78 -11.16 -11.26
CA LEU A 275 0.38 -10.75 -11.23
C LEU A 275 0.26 -9.23 -11.05
N ILE A 276 -0.58 -8.58 -11.85
CA ILE A 276 -1.00 -7.21 -11.59
C ILE A 276 -2.53 -7.15 -11.42
N LEU A 277 -2.96 -6.48 -10.35
CA LEU A 277 -4.36 -6.15 -10.05
C LEU A 277 -4.52 -4.63 -10.15
N ASP A 278 -5.30 -4.15 -11.13
CA ASP A 278 -5.41 -2.73 -11.48
C ASP A 278 -6.74 -2.11 -10.95
N ASP A 279 -6.68 -0.94 -10.30
CA ASP A 279 -7.77 -0.26 -9.57
C ASP A 279 -8.56 -1.21 -8.65
N VAL A 280 -7.89 -1.74 -7.62
CA VAL A 280 -8.51 -2.50 -6.52
C VAL A 280 -9.06 -1.53 -5.47
N ASN A 281 -10.24 -1.80 -4.90
CA ASN A 281 -10.91 -0.94 -3.92
C ASN A 281 -11.59 -1.66 -2.73
N GLN A 282 -11.53 -3.00 -2.65
CA GLN A 282 -12.17 -3.80 -1.60
C GLN A 282 -11.28 -4.98 -1.18
N LEU A 283 -11.30 -5.36 0.11
CA LEU A 283 -10.53 -6.50 0.62
C LEU A 283 -10.96 -7.83 -0.05
N GLU A 284 -12.26 -8.01 -0.27
CA GLU A 284 -12.84 -9.20 -0.93
C GLU A 284 -12.20 -9.47 -2.32
N GLN A 285 -11.78 -8.43 -3.05
CA GLN A 285 -11.09 -8.58 -4.34
C GLN A 285 -9.69 -9.20 -4.16
N LEU A 286 -8.97 -8.82 -3.10
CA LEU A 286 -7.66 -9.39 -2.77
C LEU A 286 -7.80 -10.81 -2.20
N ASP A 287 -8.73 -11.01 -1.28
CA ASP A 287 -9.06 -12.32 -0.69
C ASP A 287 -9.43 -13.38 -1.74
N ASN A 288 -9.98 -12.97 -2.88
CA ASN A 288 -10.36 -13.84 -3.99
C ASN A 288 -9.30 -13.99 -5.10
N LEU A 289 -8.25 -13.15 -5.13
CA LEU A 289 -7.30 -13.10 -6.26
C LEU A 289 -5.81 -13.23 -5.89
N ALA A 290 -5.39 -12.83 -4.68
CA ALA A 290 -3.98 -12.70 -4.32
C ALA A 290 -3.64 -12.97 -2.84
N GLY A 291 -4.26 -13.98 -2.24
CA GLY A 291 -4.00 -14.33 -0.83
C GLY A 291 -2.59 -14.84 -0.51
N VAL A 292 -2.24 -14.72 0.77
CA VAL A 292 -0.95 -15.13 1.35
C VAL A 292 -0.63 -16.59 1.03
N GLY A 293 0.60 -16.85 0.56
CA GLY A 293 1.11 -18.20 0.32
C GLY A 293 0.52 -18.94 -0.90
N TRP A 294 -0.29 -18.28 -1.74
CA TRP A 294 -0.89 -18.90 -2.93
C TRP A 294 0.09 -19.11 -4.09
N PHE A 295 1.21 -18.40 -4.09
CA PHE A 295 2.13 -18.30 -5.23
C PHE A 295 3.54 -18.83 -4.89
N GLY A 296 4.27 -19.32 -5.89
CA GLY A 296 5.60 -19.87 -5.71
C GLY A 296 6.68 -18.82 -5.42
N GLU A 297 7.84 -19.32 -4.98
CA GLU A 297 9.07 -18.56 -4.72
C GLU A 297 9.42 -17.62 -5.88
N GLY A 298 9.89 -16.41 -5.57
CA GLY A 298 10.22 -15.42 -6.60
C GLY A 298 9.02 -14.79 -7.33
N SER A 299 7.77 -15.16 -7.01
CA SER A 299 6.60 -14.49 -7.58
C SER A 299 6.54 -13.02 -7.17
N ARG A 300 5.80 -12.21 -7.95
CA ARG A 300 5.56 -10.79 -7.66
C ARG A 300 4.11 -10.44 -7.92
N VAL A 301 3.49 -9.74 -6.98
CA VAL A 301 2.14 -9.19 -7.11
C VAL A 301 2.22 -7.67 -7.03
N ILE A 302 1.60 -6.98 -7.97
CA ILE A 302 1.50 -5.51 -7.97
C ILE A 302 0.02 -5.13 -7.91
N ILE A 303 -0.38 -4.42 -6.86
CA ILE A 303 -1.75 -3.91 -6.70
C ILE A 303 -1.72 -2.41 -7.01
N THR A 304 -2.56 -1.92 -7.91
CA THR A 304 -2.79 -0.47 -8.07
C THR A 304 -4.09 -0.08 -7.36
N THR A 305 -4.05 0.98 -6.57
CA THR A 305 -5.24 1.45 -5.84
C THR A 305 -5.20 2.94 -5.56
N GLN A 306 -6.36 3.54 -5.31
CA GLN A 306 -6.49 4.90 -4.78
C GLN A 306 -6.44 4.91 -3.25
N ASP A 307 -6.54 3.76 -2.60
CA ASP A 307 -6.78 3.60 -1.16
C ASP A 307 -5.57 2.97 -0.44
N SER A 308 -4.89 3.75 0.42
CA SER A 308 -3.77 3.22 1.23
C SER A 308 -4.22 2.54 2.52
N GLY A 309 -5.46 2.78 2.98
CA GLY A 309 -6.04 2.05 4.10
C GLY A 309 -6.27 0.59 3.74
N LEU A 310 -6.79 0.34 2.53
CA LEU A 310 -6.94 -1.00 1.95
C LEU A 310 -5.62 -1.80 1.98
N LEU A 311 -4.51 -1.18 1.60
CA LEU A 311 -3.19 -1.83 1.56
C LEU A 311 -2.70 -2.20 2.97
N LYS A 312 -2.79 -1.26 3.93
CA LYS A 312 -2.41 -1.49 5.33
C LYS A 312 -3.27 -2.58 5.98
N CYS A 313 -4.58 -2.55 5.76
CA CYS A 313 -5.52 -3.55 6.26
C CYS A 313 -5.29 -4.95 5.69
N TYR A 314 -4.63 -5.06 4.53
CA TYR A 314 -4.19 -6.32 3.94
C TYR A 314 -2.76 -6.75 4.37
N GLY A 315 -2.08 -5.96 5.22
CA GLY A 315 -0.71 -6.24 5.63
C GLY A 315 0.37 -5.92 4.58
N ILE A 316 0.07 -5.08 3.58
CA ILE A 316 1.03 -4.71 2.53
C ILE A 316 1.92 -3.56 3.03
N GLU A 317 3.13 -3.89 3.48
CA GLU A 317 4.11 -2.90 3.95
C GLU A 317 4.75 -2.09 2.80
N LEU A 318 4.99 -2.74 1.64
CA LEU A 318 5.67 -2.14 0.49
C LEU A 318 4.71 -1.28 -0.35
N ILE A 319 4.51 -0.04 0.08
CA ILE A 319 3.67 0.95 -0.61
C ILE A 319 4.53 1.98 -1.36
N TYR A 320 4.34 2.09 -2.68
CA TYR A 320 4.92 3.11 -3.55
C TYR A 320 3.89 4.20 -3.87
N GLU A 321 4.09 5.40 -3.32
CA GLU A 321 3.27 6.58 -3.63
C GLU A 321 3.71 7.23 -4.95
N VAL A 322 2.83 7.24 -5.95
CA VAL A 322 3.10 7.87 -7.24
C VAL A 322 3.06 9.38 -7.13
N GLN A 323 4.22 10.00 -7.32
CA GLN A 323 4.40 11.45 -7.29
C GLN A 323 3.88 12.15 -8.56
N LYS A 324 3.56 13.43 -8.44
CA LYS A 324 3.22 14.31 -9.57
C LYS A 324 4.42 14.53 -10.49
N LEU A 325 4.16 14.83 -11.76
CA LEU A 325 5.21 15.23 -12.71
C LEU A 325 5.72 16.64 -12.38
N TYR A 326 7.04 16.80 -12.38
CA TYR A 326 7.70 18.10 -12.31
C TYR A 326 7.52 18.88 -13.63
N ASP A 327 7.67 20.20 -13.60
CA ASP A 327 7.32 21.09 -14.72
C ASP A 327 7.96 20.71 -16.06
N ASN A 328 9.19 20.18 -16.05
CA ASN A 328 9.88 19.70 -17.26
C ASN A 328 9.22 18.44 -17.85
N GLN A 329 8.91 17.44 -17.01
CA GLN A 329 8.21 16.21 -17.40
C GLN A 329 6.75 16.51 -17.82
N ALA A 330 6.11 17.45 -17.12
CA ALA A 330 4.78 17.91 -17.43
C ALA A 330 4.72 18.65 -18.77
N LEU A 331 5.72 19.50 -19.07
CA LEU A 331 5.90 20.17 -20.36
C LEU A 331 6.13 19.17 -21.49
N GLU A 332 6.97 18.15 -21.28
CA GLU A 332 7.23 17.09 -22.26
C GLU A 332 5.95 16.30 -22.57
N LEU A 333 5.26 15.78 -21.53
CA LEU A 333 4.03 15.02 -21.70
C LEU A 333 2.92 15.85 -22.36
N PHE A 334 2.74 17.10 -21.94
CA PHE A 334 1.78 18.02 -22.56
C PHE A 334 2.12 18.28 -24.02
N SER A 335 3.40 18.54 -24.34
CA SER A 335 3.84 18.86 -25.71
C SER A 335 3.71 17.67 -26.66
N LEU A 336 4.02 16.45 -26.19
CA LEU A 336 3.76 15.23 -26.94
C LEU A 336 2.26 15.08 -27.27
N ASN A 337 1.38 15.47 -26.35
CA ASN A 337 -0.07 15.40 -26.55
C ASN A 337 -0.64 16.56 -27.37
N ALA A 338 -0.06 17.75 -27.33
CA ALA A 338 -0.52 18.95 -28.05
C ALA A 338 0.08 19.11 -29.46
N PHE A 339 1.35 18.72 -29.64
CA PHE A 339 2.16 18.99 -30.83
C PHE A 339 2.84 17.75 -31.43
N GLY A 340 2.78 16.59 -30.77
CA GLY A 340 3.44 15.37 -31.25
C GLY A 340 4.97 15.37 -31.11
N ARG A 341 5.52 16.22 -30.24
CA ARG A 341 6.96 16.43 -30.02
C ARG A 341 7.21 16.93 -28.59
N ASN A 342 8.44 16.78 -28.09
CA ASN A 342 8.75 16.96 -26.65
C ASN A 342 8.68 18.42 -26.16
N GLU A 343 8.64 19.43 -27.04
CA GLU A 343 8.59 20.85 -26.66
C GLU A 343 7.54 21.64 -27.45
N PRO A 344 6.90 22.68 -26.88
CA PRO A 344 5.97 23.54 -27.61
C PRO A 344 6.72 24.41 -28.63
N PRO A 345 6.06 24.98 -29.65
CA PRO A 345 6.64 26.09 -30.41
C PRO A 345 6.72 27.33 -29.52
N ASN A 346 7.75 28.17 -29.70
CA ASN A 346 8.04 29.30 -28.79
C ASN A 346 6.84 30.24 -28.55
N ASN A 347 6.01 30.48 -29.57
CA ASN A 347 4.82 31.32 -29.47
C ASN A 347 3.64 30.66 -28.72
N TYR A 348 3.70 29.36 -28.42
CA TYR A 348 2.76 28.65 -27.55
C TYR A 348 3.32 28.39 -26.14
N LEU A 349 4.59 28.70 -25.86
CA LEU A 349 5.25 28.32 -24.59
C LEU A 349 4.52 28.83 -23.34
N GLU A 350 4.11 30.10 -23.32
CA GLU A 350 3.38 30.66 -22.17
C GLU A 350 1.95 30.09 -22.05
N LEU A 351 1.31 29.71 -23.17
CA LEU A 351 0.00 29.04 -23.14
C LEU A 351 0.13 27.58 -22.69
N ALA A 352 1.21 26.90 -23.07
CA ALA A 352 1.55 25.58 -22.54
C ALA A 352 1.79 25.64 -21.03
N LYS A 353 2.56 26.63 -20.54
CA LYS A 353 2.73 26.88 -19.10
C LYS A 353 1.40 27.12 -18.38
N ARG A 354 0.49 27.95 -18.91
CA ARG A 354 -0.87 28.13 -18.35
C ARG A 354 -1.63 26.80 -18.27
N ALA A 355 -1.60 25.98 -19.33
CA ALA A 355 -2.25 24.67 -19.35
C ALA A 355 -1.63 23.67 -18.35
N ILE A 356 -0.31 23.69 -18.19
CA ILE A 356 0.43 22.84 -17.23
C ILE A 356 0.15 23.28 -15.79
N ALA A 357 0.13 24.59 -15.51
CA ALA A 357 -0.21 25.15 -14.20
C ALA A 357 -1.64 24.77 -13.78
N TYR A 358 -2.61 24.81 -14.70
CA TYR A 358 -3.97 24.31 -14.48
C TYR A 358 -4.00 22.79 -14.21
N ALA A 359 -3.15 22.00 -14.86
CA ALA A 359 -3.05 20.56 -14.64
C ALA A 359 -2.28 20.15 -13.36
N GLN A 360 -1.46 21.05 -12.80
CA GLN A 360 -0.60 20.85 -11.62
C GLN A 360 0.13 19.49 -11.58
N GLY A 361 0.78 19.12 -12.67
CA GLY A 361 1.60 17.89 -12.77
C GLY A 361 0.81 16.58 -12.84
N LEU A 362 -0.53 16.61 -12.95
CA LEU A 362 -1.36 15.40 -13.07
C LEU A 362 -1.32 14.86 -14.53
N PRO A 363 -0.76 13.67 -14.80
CA PRO A 363 -0.55 13.17 -16.17
C PRO A 363 -1.82 13.14 -17.01
N LEU A 364 -2.93 12.66 -16.46
CA LEU A 364 -4.20 12.54 -17.18
C LEU A 364 -4.84 13.89 -17.52
N ALA A 365 -4.61 14.93 -16.72
CA ALA A 365 -5.02 16.29 -17.08
C ALA A 365 -4.16 16.83 -18.23
N LEU A 366 -2.84 16.64 -18.16
CA LEU A 366 -1.89 17.06 -19.20
C LEU A 366 -2.19 16.41 -20.57
N THR A 367 -2.48 15.10 -20.61
CA THR A 367 -2.81 14.40 -21.86
C THR A 367 -4.16 14.83 -22.43
N LEU A 368 -5.19 15.02 -21.58
CA LEU A 368 -6.51 15.49 -21.99
C LEU A 368 -6.49 16.93 -22.52
N LEU A 369 -5.78 17.84 -21.85
CA LEU A 369 -5.63 19.23 -22.27
C LEU A 369 -4.82 19.33 -23.56
N GLY A 370 -3.68 18.64 -23.64
CA GLY A 370 -2.87 18.61 -24.86
C GLY A 370 -3.68 18.07 -26.05
N SER A 371 -4.41 16.96 -25.87
CA SER A 371 -5.28 16.40 -26.90
C SER A 371 -6.45 17.32 -27.27
N HIS A 372 -7.02 18.04 -26.29
CA HIS A 372 -8.09 19.01 -26.54
C HIS A 372 -7.59 20.24 -27.31
N LEU A 373 -6.35 20.68 -27.09
CA LEU A 373 -5.74 21.87 -27.70
C LEU A 373 -5.00 21.58 -29.02
N ARG A 374 -4.71 20.29 -29.31
CA ARG A 374 -4.07 19.81 -30.55
C ARG A 374 -4.74 20.38 -31.81
N ASN A 375 -3.92 20.76 -32.78
CA ASN A 375 -4.32 21.30 -34.09
C ASN A 375 -5.15 22.61 -34.02
N LYS A 376 -5.08 23.39 -32.93
CA LYS A 376 -5.73 24.72 -32.83
C LYS A 376 -4.70 25.85 -32.85
N GLY A 377 -5.08 26.98 -33.45
CA GLY A 377 -4.25 28.18 -33.49
C GLY A 377 -4.19 28.92 -32.15
N ILE A 378 -3.14 29.70 -31.94
CA ILE A 378 -2.80 30.45 -30.71
C ILE A 378 -3.97 31.23 -30.10
N HIS A 379 -4.76 31.98 -30.90
CA HIS A 379 -5.91 32.73 -30.40
C HIS A 379 -7.04 31.83 -29.87
N ARG A 380 -7.17 30.61 -30.41
CA ARG A 380 -8.15 29.63 -29.92
C ARG A 380 -7.64 28.87 -28.69
N TRP A 381 -6.32 28.72 -28.52
CA TRP A 381 -5.75 28.27 -27.25
C TRP A 381 -6.05 29.28 -26.14
N GLN A 382 -5.72 30.55 -26.35
CA GLN A 382 -5.99 31.64 -25.43
C GLN A 382 -7.48 31.64 -25.00
N ALA A 383 -8.41 31.71 -25.96
CA ALA A 383 -9.85 31.71 -25.67
C ALA A 383 -10.40 30.41 -25.03
N ILE A 384 -9.67 29.29 -25.07
CA ILE A 384 -10.04 28.06 -24.35
C ILE A 384 -9.50 28.10 -22.91
N LEU A 385 -8.24 28.52 -22.73
CA LEU A 385 -7.61 28.62 -21.42
C LEU A 385 -8.25 29.72 -20.55
N ASP A 386 -8.64 30.84 -21.16
CA ASP A 386 -9.38 31.92 -20.49
C ASP A 386 -10.78 31.44 -20.04
N GLY A 387 -11.37 30.48 -20.76
CA GLY A 387 -12.63 29.84 -20.36
C GLY A 387 -12.50 28.96 -19.10
N TYR A 388 -11.32 28.35 -18.87
CA TYR A 388 -11.05 27.51 -17.70
C TYR A 388 -10.92 28.31 -16.40
N GLU A 389 -10.83 29.63 -16.46
CA GLU A 389 -10.90 30.52 -15.29
C GLU A 389 -12.35 30.63 -14.75
N GLY A 390 -13.35 30.16 -15.53
CA GLY A 390 -14.75 29.99 -15.10
C GLY A 390 -15.21 28.52 -15.06
N GLU A 391 -15.27 27.86 -16.23
CA GLU A 391 -15.76 26.48 -16.38
C GLU A 391 -14.64 25.52 -16.80
N PRO A 392 -14.38 24.43 -16.06
CA PRO A 392 -13.26 23.53 -16.31
C PRO A 392 -13.56 22.54 -17.44
N TYR A 393 -12.51 21.96 -18.01
CA TYR A 393 -12.69 20.93 -19.05
C TYR A 393 -13.40 19.68 -18.50
N THR A 394 -14.67 19.49 -18.90
CA THR A 394 -15.56 18.41 -18.40
C THR A 394 -15.00 16.99 -18.56
N GLY A 395 -14.05 16.78 -19.49
CA GLY A 395 -13.33 15.52 -19.64
C GLY A 395 -12.49 15.14 -18.42
N ILE A 396 -11.93 16.12 -17.69
CA ILE A 396 -11.18 15.89 -16.44
C ILE A 396 -12.15 15.68 -15.28
N GLN A 397 -13.16 16.53 -15.14
CA GLN A 397 -14.17 16.43 -14.07
C GLN A 397 -14.83 15.05 -14.01
N LYS A 398 -15.21 14.47 -15.16
CA LYS A 398 -15.85 13.14 -15.22
C LYS A 398 -15.02 12.02 -14.59
N ILE A 399 -13.69 12.11 -14.66
CA ILE A 399 -12.78 11.09 -14.15
C ILE A 399 -12.53 11.29 -12.65
N LEU A 400 -12.40 12.53 -12.20
CA LEU A 400 -12.30 12.85 -10.77
C LEU A 400 -13.62 12.58 -10.03
N ARG A 401 -14.77 12.80 -10.68
CA ARG A 401 -16.10 12.51 -10.12
C ARG A 401 -16.33 11.02 -9.86
N LYS A 402 -15.83 10.10 -10.71
CA LYS A 402 -15.84 8.64 -10.46
C LYS A 402 -15.22 8.23 -9.11
N SER A 403 -14.32 9.05 -8.56
CA SER A 403 -13.73 8.84 -7.23
C SER A 403 -14.56 9.47 -6.10
N TYR A 404 -15.18 10.63 -6.33
CA TYR A 404 -16.11 11.28 -5.38
C TYR A 404 -17.42 10.49 -5.20
N ASP A 405 -18.00 10.01 -6.30
CA ASP A 405 -19.23 9.20 -6.32
C ASP A 405 -19.04 7.84 -5.60
N ALA A 406 -17.78 7.46 -5.31
CA ALA A 406 -17.39 6.24 -4.61
C ALA A 406 -17.27 6.42 -3.09
N LEU A 407 -17.44 7.63 -2.57
CA LEU A 407 -17.36 7.95 -1.14
C LEU A 407 -18.72 7.78 -0.46
N ASP A 408 -18.71 7.38 0.81
CA ASP A 408 -19.90 7.44 1.66
C ASP A 408 -20.41 8.88 1.83
N ASN A 409 -21.74 9.02 1.99
CA ASN A 409 -22.41 10.32 2.08
C ASN A 409 -21.79 11.27 3.14
N SER A 410 -21.31 10.75 4.27
CA SER A 410 -20.61 11.52 5.32
C SER A 410 -19.29 12.10 4.81
N VAL A 411 -18.45 11.25 4.22
CA VAL A 411 -17.15 11.59 3.65
C VAL A 411 -17.31 12.57 2.47
N GLN A 412 -18.34 12.40 1.64
CA GLN A 412 -18.73 13.38 0.61
C GLN A 412 -19.02 14.77 1.20
N GLN A 413 -19.77 14.87 2.31
CA GLN A 413 -20.02 16.19 2.92
C GLN A 413 -18.73 16.84 3.42
N VAL A 414 -17.83 16.07 4.03
CA VAL A 414 -16.53 16.58 4.49
C VAL A 414 -15.63 16.97 3.31
N PHE A 415 -15.65 16.24 2.19
CA PHE A 415 -14.95 16.63 0.96
C PHE A 415 -15.44 17.98 0.42
N LEU A 416 -16.75 18.19 0.36
CA LEU A 416 -17.33 19.48 -0.08
C LEU A 416 -16.95 20.61 0.90
N ASP A 417 -16.93 20.35 2.21
CA ASP A 417 -16.48 21.33 3.20
C ASP A 417 -14.98 21.65 3.05
N MET A 418 -14.13 20.67 2.76
CA MET A 418 -12.70 20.90 2.44
C MET A 418 -12.54 21.78 1.20
N ALA A 419 -13.24 21.44 0.11
CA ALA A 419 -13.17 22.14 -1.17
C ALA A 419 -13.70 23.58 -1.08
N CYS A 420 -14.80 23.81 -0.36
CA CYS A 420 -15.40 25.14 -0.23
C CYS A 420 -14.68 26.04 0.79
N PHE A 421 -14.17 25.49 1.91
CA PHE A 421 -13.84 26.30 3.09
C PHE A 421 -12.42 26.12 3.65
N PHE A 422 -11.79 24.94 3.50
CA PHE A 422 -10.66 24.55 4.36
C PHE A 422 -9.36 24.19 3.64
N LYS A 423 -9.29 24.33 2.31
CA LYS A 423 -8.02 24.20 1.56
C LYS A 423 -6.96 25.19 2.09
N GLY A 424 -5.83 24.66 2.54
CA GLY A 424 -4.68 25.40 3.05
C GLY A 424 -4.78 25.80 4.52
N GLU A 425 -5.92 25.58 5.18
CA GLU A 425 -6.12 25.87 6.61
C GLU A 425 -5.46 24.80 7.50
N ASP A 426 -5.30 25.11 8.79
CA ASP A 426 -4.70 24.22 9.79
C ASP A 426 -5.64 23.07 10.19
N LYS A 427 -5.08 21.86 10.31
CA LYS A 427 -5.80 20.62 10.61
C LYS A 427 -6.54 20.68 11.94
N ASP A 428 -5.91 21.19 13.00
CA ASP A 428 -6.48 21.15 14.34
C ASP A 428 -7.60 22.20 14.48
N TYR A 429 -7.46 23.35 13.81
CA TYR A 429 -8.54 24.33 13.64
C TYR A 429 -9.75 23.74 12.89
N VAL A 430 -9.51 23.03 11.78
CA VAL A 430 -10.57 22.37 11.00
C VAL A 430 -11.22 21.23 11.80
N MET A 431 -10.43 20.45 12.53
CA MET A 431 -10.93 19.45 13.48
C MET A 431 -11.80 20.07 14.57
N GLN A 432 -11.42 21.22 15.14
CA GLN A 432 -12.21 21.93 16.14
C GLN A 432 -13.57 22.39 15.59
N ILE A 433 -13.62 22.88 14.35
CA ILE A 433 -14.89 23.27 13.69
C ILE A 433 -15.77 22.04 13.43
N LEU A 434 -15.23 20.97 12.84
CA LEU A 434 -16.04 19.81 12.45
C LEU A 434 -16.47 18.97 13.65
N SER A 435 -15.62 18.83 14.67
CA SER A 435 -15.94 18.09 15.91
C SER A 435 -17.11 18.69 16.69
N SER A 436 -17.39 19.99 16.52
CA SER A 436 -18.61 20.64 17.05
C SER A 436 -19.92 20.10 16.45
N LYS A 437 -19.86 19.42 15.29
CA LYS A 437 -21.02 18.82 14.61
C LYS A 437 -21.03 17.29 14.72
N HIS A 438 -19.90 16.61 14.49
CA HIS A 438 -19.83 15.15 14.56
C HIS A 438 -18.49 14.59 15.07
N LYS A 439 -18.58 13.50 15.87
CA LYS A 439 -17.41 12.71 16.28
C LYS A 439 -16.75 11.96 15.10
N ALA A 440 -17.54 11.59 14.09
CA ALA A 440 -17.09 10.90 12.87
C ALA A 440 -16.27 11.77 11.89
N SER A 441 -16.05 13.05 12.20
CA SER A 441 -15.32 13.96 11.32
C SER A 441 -13.82 13.70 11.27
N GLN A 442 -13.23 13.06 12.29
CA GLN A 442 -11.85 12.60 12.25
C GLN A 442 -11.69 11.50 11.19
N ASP A 443 -12.50 10.44 11.34
CA ASP A 443 -12.56 9.28 10.45
C ASP A 443 -12.76 9.70 8.99
N CYS A 444 -13.64 10.68 8.74
CA CYS A 444 -13.87 11.21 7.38
C CYS A 444 -12.64 11.93 6.79
N ILE A 445 -11.84 12.64 7.60
CA ILE A 445 -10.60 13.28 7.13
C ILE A 445 -9.51 12.22 6.87
N GLU A 446 -9.41 11.21 7.72
CA GLU A 446 -8.47 10.10 7.56
C GLU A 446 -8.78 9.32 6.27
N VAL A 447 -10.04 8.95 6.03
CA VAL A 447 -10.49 8.30 4.78
C VAL A 447 -10.20 9.16 3.53
N LEU A 448 -10.28 10.50 3.60
CA LEU A 448 -9.93 11.37 2.47
C LEU A 448 -8.42 11.46 2.21
N VAL A 449 -7.58 11.28 3.24
CA VAL A 449 -6.13 11.10 3.08
C VAL A 449 -5.84 9.73 2.48
N GLU A 450 -6.44 8.67 3.02
CA GLU A 450 -6.20 7.30 2.55
C GLU A 450 -6.60 7.09 1.09
N LYS A 451 -7.73 7.69 0.66
CA LYS A 451 -8.20 7.70 -0.74
C LYS A 451 -7.50 8.73 -1.64
N ALA A 452 -6.39 9.33 -1.18
CA ALA A 452 -5.55 10.28 -1.90
C ALA A 452 -6.32 11.48 -2.51
N MET A 453 -7.32 12.01 -1.79
CA MET A 453 -8.06 13.22 -2.20
C MET A 453 -7.55 14.50 -1.53
N ILE A 454 -7.01 14.37 -0.33
CA ILE A 454 -6.30 15.44 0.38
C ILE A 454 -4.95 14.91 0.90
N THR A 455 -4.02 15.80 1.15
CA THR A 455 -2.72 15.50 1.76
C THR A 455 -2.55 16.41 2.97
N ILE A 456 -2.05 15.88 4.09
CA ILE A 456 -1.75 16.69 5.28
C ILE A 456 -0.24 16.91 5.33
N GLN A 457 0.21 18.16 5.23
CA GLN A 457 1.62 18.53 5.24
C GLN A 457 1.84 19.73 6.16
N TYR A 458 2.82 19.64 7.08
CA TYR A 458 3.10 20.70 8.07
C TYR A 458 1.84 21.19 8.82
N ASN A 459 1.00 20.22 9.24
CA ASN A 459 -0.33 20.40 9.84
C ASN A 459 -1.39 21.13 8.98
N ARG A 460 -1.13 21.42 7.70
CA ARG A 460 -2.12 22.02 6.79
C ARG A 460 -2.80 20.99 5.92
N ILE A 461 -4.09 21.21 5.64
CA ILE A 461 -4.87 20.39 4.70
C ILE A 461 -4.65 20.91 3.28
N LEU A 462 -4.00 20.11 2.44
CA LEU A 462 -3.80 20.39 1.02
C LEU A 462 -4.81 19.61 0.19
N MET A 463 -5.49 20.29 -0.73
CA MET A 463 -6.35 19.69 -1.75
C MET A 463 -5.89 20.17 -3.13
N HIS A 464 -5.86 19.27 -4.11
CA HIS A 464 -5.52 19.58 -5.50
C HIS A 464 -6.60 20.49 -6.11
N ASP A 465 -6.21 21.55 -6.83
CA ASP A 465 -7.15 22.55 -7.36
C ASP A 465 -8.24 21.95 -8.27
N LEU A 466 -7.96 20.86 -8.99
CA LEU A 466 -8.95 20.15 -9.81
C LEU A 466 -10.01 19.41 -8.95
N LEU A 467 -9.65 18.98 -7.73
CA LEU A 467 -10.59 18.39 -6.75
C LEU A 467 -11.36 19.47 -6.00
N GLU A 468 -10.71 20.58 -5.65
CA GLU A 468 -11.36 21.76 -5.06
C GLU A 468 -12.42 22.32 -6.01
N LYS A 469 -12.06 22.51 -7.29
CA LYS A 469 -12.96 22.98 -8.33
C LYS A 469 -14.11 21.99 -8.58
N LEU A 470 -13.83 20.68 -8.63
CA LEU A 470 -14.88 19.65 -8.68
C LEU A 470 -15.87 19.78 -7.50
N GLY A 471 -15.38 19.95 -6.27
CA GLY A 471 -16.25 20.11 -5.10
C GLY A 471 -17.12 21.36 -5.17
N LYS A 472 -16.55 22.50 -5.59
CA LYS A 472 -17.28 23.75 -5.82
C LYS A 472 -18.34 23.63 -6.93
N ASP A 473 -17.99 22.98 -8.03
CA ASP A 473 -18.90 22.78 -9.16
C ASP A 473 -20.06 21.82 -8.81
N ILE A 474 -19.81 20.78 -8.00
CA ILE A 474 -20.87 19.89 -7.45
C ILE A 474 -21.89 20.68 -6.62
N VAL A 475 -21.45 21.65 -5.80
CA VAL A 475 -22.37 22.50 -5.04
C VAL A 475 -23.13 23.46 -5.95
N HIS A 476 -22.47 24.02 -6.97
CA HIS A 476 -23.12 24.90 -7.95
C HIS A 476 -24.21 24.17 -8.76
N GLU A 477 -23.98 22.91 -9.14
CA GLU A 477 -24.95 22.02 -9.79
C GLU A 477 -26.24 21.81 -8.97
N GLU A 478 -26.22 22.01 -7.64
CA GLU A 478 -27.44 21.91 -6.82
C GLU A 478 -28.51 22.96 -7.18
N CYS A 479 -28.08 24.13 -7.67
CA CYS A 479 -28.94 25.16 -8.27
C CYS A 479 -28.09 26.25 -8.97
N PRO A 480 -27.82 26.15 -10.29
CA PRO A 480 -26.93 27.11 -10.98
C PRO A 480 -27.38 28.58 -10.99
N ILE A 481 -28.64 28.86 -10.66
CA ILE A 481 -29.26 30.19 -10.79
C ILE A 481 -29.41 30.90 -9.42
N GLU A 482 -29.44 30.16 -8.31
CA GLU A 482 -29.92 30.70 -7.03
C GLU A 482 -29.05 30.22 -5.85
N PRO A 483 -28.04 31.00 -5.43
CA PRO A 483 -27.10 30.61 -4.36
C PRO A 483 -27.78 30.26 -3.03
N GLY A 484 -28.94 30.86 -2.73
CA GLY A 484 -29.74 30.51 -1.55
C GLY A 484 -30.17 29.02 -1.48
N LYS A 485 -30.06 28.28 -2.59
CA LYS A 485 -30.35 26.85 -2.73
C LYS A 485 -29.11 25.96 -2.82
N HIS A 486 -27.90 26.47 -2.61
CA HIS A 486 -26.67 25.68 -2.48
C HIS A 486 -26.50 25.12 -1.06
N SER A 487 -25.75 24.02 -0.89
CA SER A 487 -25.40 23.49 0.44
C SER A 487 -24.20 24.17 1.10
N ARG A 488 -23.34 24.87 0.33
CA ARG A 488 -22.22 25.69 0.82
C ARG A 488 -22.21 27.05 0.13
N LEU A 489 -21.83 28.09 0.87
CA LEU A 489 -21.60 29.43 0.33
C LEU A 489 -20.21 29.92 0.73
N TRP A 490 -19.31 30.09 -0.25
CA TRP A 490 -17.90 30.48 -0.05
C TRP A 490 -17.50 31.75 -0.82
N PHE A 491 -18.24 32.14 -1.85
CA PHE A 491 -17.93 33.33 -2.64
C PHE A 491 -18.63 34.55 -2.01
N HIS A 492 -17.90 35.66 -1.86
CA HIS A 492 -18.36 36.77 -1.03
C HIS A 492 -19.63 37.45 -1.54
N ASP A 493 -19.81 37.55 -2.87
CA ASP A 493 -20.99 38.19 -3.44
C ASP A 493 -22.25 37.32 -3.28
N ASP A 494 -22.11 35.99 -3.40
CA ASP A 494 -23.19 35.04 -3.11
C ASP A 494 -23.60 35.10 -1.63
N VAL A 495 -22.62 35.15 -0.71
CA VAL A 495 -22.87 35.30 0.73
C VAL A 495 -23.58 36.62 1.03
N TYR A 496 -23.11 37.73 0.46
CA TYR A 496 -23.70 39.07 0.62
C TYR A 496 -25.15 39.11 0.12
N HIS A 497 -25.40 38.64 -1.11
CA HIS A 497 -26.73 38.56 -1.72
C HIS A 497 -27.69 37.67 -0.90
N VAL A 498 -27.24 36.49 -0.45
CA VAL A 498 -28.08 35.55 0.31
C VAL A 498 -28.47 36.11 1.69
N LEU A 499 -27.56 36.83 2.36
CA LEU A 499 -27.82 37.43 3.67
C LEU A 499 -28.72 38.68 3.59
N ILE A 500 -28.60 39.50 2.54
CA ILE A 500 -29.40 40.73 2.37
C ILE A 500 -30.80 40.41 1.81
N GLU A 501 -30.89 39.70 0.69
CA GLU A 501 -32.20 39.34 0.10
C GLU A 501 -32.96 38.30 0.95
N ASN A 502 -32.31 37.75 1.99
CA ASN A 502 -32.86 36.71 2.85
C ASN A 502 -33.43 35.53 2.04
N SER A 503 -32.71 35.17 0.97
CA SER A 503 -33.03 34.13 0.00
C SER A 503 -32.49 32.74 0.38
N GLY A 504 -31.72 32.66 1.48
CA GLY A 504 -31.15 31.43 2.00
C GLY A 504 -32.20 30.39 2.41
N THR A 505 -32.00 29.14 2.00
CA THR A 505 -32.90 28.02 2.28
C THR A 505 -32.29 27.00 3.24
N ARG A 506 -33.11 26.08 3.77
CA ARG A 506 -32.68 24.95 4.63
C ARG A 506 -31.71 23.96 3.96
N LYS A 507 -31.29 24.18 2.70
CA LYS A 507 -30.22 23.40 2.07
C LYS A 507 -28.83 23.81 2.57
N ILE A 508 -28.63 25.08 2.96
CA ILE A 508 -27.33 25.63 3.35
C ILE A 508 -26.86 24.95 4.66
N LYS A 509 -25.67 24.32 4.62
CA LYS A 509 -25.03 23.61 5.76
C LYS A 509 -23.82 24.35 6.32
N GLY A 510 -23.25 25.27 5.54
CA GLY A 510 -22.10 26.09 5.91
C GLY A 510 -22.01 27.36 5.06
N ILE A 511 -21.50 28.43 5.67
CA ILE A 511 -21.26 29.75 5.06
C ILE A 511 -19.88 30.20 5.51
N MET A 512 -19.00 30.61 4.58
CA MET A 512 -17.69 31.19 4.88
C MET A 512 -17.74 32.70 4.64
N VAL A 513 -17.80 33.47 5.74
CA VAL A 513 -17.97 34.92 5.70
C VAL A 513 -16.59 35.59 5.63
N LYS A 514 -16.03 35.70 4.42
CA LYS A 514 -14.64 36.16 4.17
C LYS A 514 -14.65 37.33 3.17
N PHE A 515 -15.17 38.49 3.60
CA PHE A 515 -15.32 39.68 2.76
C PHE A 515 -13.98 40.39 2.46
N PRO A 516 -13.80 41.00 1.26
CA PRO A 516 -12.58 41.77 0.93
C PRO A 516 -12.38 43.06 1.75
N LYS A 517 -13.44 43.56 2.40
CA LYS A 517 -13.46 44.75 3.26
C LYS A 517 -14.44 44.50 4.42
N PRO A 518 -14.29 45.19 5.58
CA PRO A 518 -15.34 45.24 6.59
C PRO A 518 -16.60 45.88 6.02
N ASP A 519 -17.77 45.34 6.36
CA ASP A 519 -19.08 45.83 5.92
C ASP A 519 -20.15 45.53 6.98
N GLU A 520 -21.22 46.34 7.05
CA GLU A 520 -22.29 46.22 8.04
C GLU A 520 -23.58 45.66 7.39
N ILE A 521 -23.76 44.34 7.47
CA ILE A 521 -24.94 43.66 6.90
C ILE A 521 -26.10 43.65 7.93
N PRO A 522 -27.23 44.34 7.66
CA PRO A 522 -28.38 44.37 8.58
C PRO A 522 -29.19 43.05 8.50
N LEU A 523 -28.92 42.12 9.40
CA LEU A 523 -29.58 40.80 9.44
C LEU A 523 -31.00 40.87 10.01
N GLU A 524 -32.03 40.67 9.17
CA GLU A 524 -33.40 40.45 9.65
C GLU A 524 -33.54 39.08 10.34
N CYS A 525 -33.52 39.05 11.68
CA CYS A 525 -33.61 37.83 12.49
C CYS A 525 -34.89 36.98 12.30
N LYS A 526 -35.85 37.38 11.46
CA LYS A 526 -37.17 36.74 11.29
C LYS A 526 -37.18 35.47 10.42
N LYS A 527 -36.13 35.21 9.62
CA LYS A 527 -36.05 34.02 8.76
C LYS A 527 -34.93 33.04 9.13
N LEU A 528 -33.72 33.51 9.43
CA LEU A 528 -32.55 32.64 9.69
C LEU A 528 -32.73 31.66 10.87
N LEU A 529 -33.63 31.95 11.81
CA LEU A 529 -33.94 31.11 12.97
C LEU A 529 -35.27 30.34 12.85
N ARG A 530 -36.01 30.46 11.74
CA ARG A 530 -37.26 29.69 11.57
C ARG A 530 -36.98 28.27 11.10
N ASP A 531 -37.49 27.34 11.91
CA ASP A 531 -37.57 25.88 11.70
C ASP A 531 -36.37 25.04 12.15
N GLY A 532 -35.46 25.60 12.95
CA GLY A 532 -34.65 24.82 13.89
C GLY A 532 -35.48 24.36 15.09
N LYS A 533 -36.26 23.27 14.94
CA LYS A 533 -36.97 22.64 16.06
C LYS A 533 -36.10 21.60 16.76
N SER A 534 -35.78 21.91 18.03
CA SER A 534 -35.65 21.00 19.19
C SER A 534 -35.37 19.52 18.91
#